data_AF-W0PLH7-F1
#
_entry.id   AF-W0PLH7-F1
#
_cell.length_a   1.000
_cell.length_b   1.000
_cell.length_c   1.000
_cell.angle_alpha   90.00
_cell.angle_beta   90.00
_cell.angle_gamma   90.00
#
_symmetry.space_group_name_H-M   'P 1'
#
loop_
_entity.id
_entity.type
_entity.pdbx_description
1 polymer ?
#
loop_
_entity_poly.entity_id
_entity_poly.type
_entity_poly.pdbx_seq_one_letter_code
_entity_poly.pdbx_strand_id
1 'polypeptide(L)'
;MPANKSLLFKNNGVSSIEKFEIDASEIDYDAQLEKGLAASRNRTAAFNRVFANSFKKLFMSGGKDSRATLAVLMSVLGNKDFYVHSIDPKKVSDNIKDHVQKDLSIANKISLMFGLKFCELEPELPVRKTPINFEESLSDWQNDFSNVRFNFQPAYYSYAYDDAQYKVQFRGAGGEIYRGYWSEVFKRYETTYKKIQDDSTTVREDAGVIFNALVPGNIIPAQIYNSAKAIFADTVATMPGNAFLQKIDQHYNFLRHRFHFAHGNRGLRLGELMYLPLIDRHFYQASLCLTHSQKTSGKLVFDIVDRINPYLNLIEYDSSAWSQDQLGQSKYLQKASILKLPDFKGSGEYHPKILLDSSKKFEVPSISNSIASSYNRQSALMARLRDNLQFLSKHPQSKIIFNDKLIKLCAQRIDKKQGINSLVGKTESIRDALVTLDINYLSIVA
;
A
#
# COMPACT_ATOMS: atom_id res chain seq x y z
N MET A 1 8.35 19.66 -6.86
CA MET A 1 7.19 19.95 -7.73
C MET A 1 5.93 19.86 -6.88
N PRO A 2 5.02 20.84 -6.92
CA PRO A 2 3.75 20.81 -6.17
C PRO A 2 2.94 19.55 -6.47
N ALA A 3 2.16 19.08 -5.51
CA ALA A 3 1.53 17.77 -5.59
C ALA A 3 0.48 17.66 -6.71
N ASN A 4 -0.24 18.75 -6.99
CA ASN A 4 -1.19 18.88 -8.09
C ASN A 4 -0.55 19.21 -9.45
N LYS A 5 0.76 19.44 -9.55
CA LYS A 5 1.42 19.76 -10.83
C LYS A 5 2.13 18.56 -11.43
N SER A 6 2.15 18.50 -12.76
CA SER A 6 2.96 17.60 -13.58
C SER A 6 3.87 18.41 -14.49
N LEU A 7 5.04 17.87 -14.83
CA LEU A 7 5.90 18.43 -15.88
C LEU A 7 5.46 17.87 -17.23
N LEU A 8 5.15 18.76 -18.16
CA LEU A 8 4.88 18.47 -19.55
C LEU A 8 6.13 18.84 -20.37
N PHE A 9 6.82 17.81 -20.83
CA PHE A 9 7.97 17.93 -21.72
C PHE A 9 7.46 18.08 -23.16
N LYS A 10 7.86 19.18 -23.81
CA LYS A 10 7.56 19.49 -25.22
C LYS A 10 8.86 19.72 -25.97
N ASN A 11 8.81 19.67 -27.30
CA ASN A 11 9.99 19.92 -28.15
C ASN A 11 10.63 21.31 -27.90
N ASN A 12 9.88 22.28 -27.38
CA ASN A 12 10.32 23.63 -27.09
C ASN A 12 10.57 23.91 -25.59
N GLY A 13 10.59 22.89 -24.74
CA GLY A 13 10.95 23.04 -23.32
C GLY A 13 10.05 22.28 -22.36
N VAL A 14 10.13 22.65 -21.08
CA VAL A 14 9.39 22.01 -19.98
C VAL A 14 8.39 23.01 -19.41
N SER A 15 7.12 22.63 -19.33
CA SER A 15 6.06 23.42 -18.71
C SER A 15 5.43 22.67 -17.54
N SER A 16 4.89 23.37 -16.55
CA SER A 16 4.08 22.73 -15.52
C SER A 16 2.61 22.78 -15.91
N ILE A 17 1.91 21.66 -15.82
CA ILE A 17 0.44 21.58 -15.97
C ILE A 17 -0.19 21.16 -14.65
N GLU A 18 -1.42 21.60 -14.41
CA GLU A 18 -2.25 21.04 -13.34
C GLU A 18 -2.65 19.61 -13.73
N LYS A 19 -2.52 18.67 -12.79
CA LYS A 19 -2.88 17.26 -12.99
C LYS A 19 -4.39 17.11 -13.12
N PHE A 20 -5.14 17.91 -12.38
CA PHE A 20 -6.59 17.86 -12.30
C PHE A 20 -7.13 19.26 -11.99
N GLU A 21 -7.86 19.85 -12.94
CA GLU A 21 -8.82 20.91 -12.64
C GLU A 21 -10.16 20.23 -12.42
N ILE A 22 -10.61 20.20 -11.18
CA ILE A 22 -11.90 19.61 -10.82
C ILE A 22 -12.66 20.69 -10.06
N ASP A 23 -13.61 21.34 -10.73
CA ASP A 23 -14.59 22.17 -10.04
C ASP A 23 -15.57 21.26 -9.32
N ALA A 24 -15.43 21.13 -8.00
CA ALA A 24 -16.28 20.28 -7.18
C ALA A 24 -17.74 20.76 -7.13
N SER A 25 -18.02 22.03 -7.44
CA SER A 25 -19.36 22.61 -7.36
C SER A 25 -20.30 22.14 -8.49
N GLU A 26 -19.74 21.63 -9.58
CA GLU A 26 -20.49 21.11 -10.73
C GLU A 26 -20.63 19.58 -10.73
N ILE A 27 -20.18 18.91 -9.67
CA ILE A 27 -20.09 17.44 -9.64
C ILE A 27 -21.29 16.83 -8.92
N ASP A 28 -22.11 16.15 -9.69
CA ASP A 28 -23.15 15.27 -9.16
C ASP A 28 -22.55 13.95 -8.64
N TYR A 29 -22.78 13.65 -7.36
CA TYR A 29 -22.24 12.47 -6.68
C TYR A 29 -22.68 11.17 -7.36
N ASP A 30 -23.98 11.03 -7.61
CA ASP A 30 -24.57 9.80 -8.12
C ASP A 30 -24.11 9.53 -9.55
N ALA A 31 -24.08 10.55 -10.41
CA ALA A 31 -23.58 10.46 -11.77
C ALA A 31 -22.10 10.06 -11.83
N GLN A 32 -21.25 10.59 -10.95
CA GLN A 32 -19.84 10.19 -10.90
C GLN A 32 -19.66 8.76 -10.37
N LEU A 33 -20.44 8.36 -9.37
CA LEU A 33 -20.42 6.99 -8.89
C LEU A 33 -20.83 6.01 -10.01
N GLU A 34 -21.90 6.30 -10.77
CA GLU A 34 -22.29 5.47 -11.91
C GLU A 34 -21.21 5.41 -13.00
N LYS A 35 -20.60 6.56 -13.35
CA LYS A 35 -19.47 6.60 -14.29
C LYS A 35 -18.30 5.77 -13.80
N GLY A 36 -17.97 5.83 -12.50
CA GLY A 36 -16.91 5.03 -11.90
C GLY A 36 -17.22 3.54 -11.91
N LEU A 37 -18.46 3.14 -11.62
CA LEU A 37 -18.91 1.75 -11.70
C LEU A 37 -18.80 1.20 -13.12
N ALA A 38 -19.29 1.96 -14.11
CA ALA A 38 -19.20 1.60 -15.51
C ALA A 38 -17.73 1.49 -15.97
N ALA A 39 -16.90 2.49 -15.66
CA ALA A 39 -15.48 2.51 -16.03
C ALA A 39 -14.70 1.36 -15.38
N SER A 40 -14.94 1.07 -14.10
CA SER A 40 -14.31 -0.03 -13.36
C SER A 40 -14.70 -1.39 -13.95
N ARG A 41 -15.99 -1.61 -14.25
CA ARG A 41 -16.46 -2.85 -14.91
C ARG A 41 -15.84 -3.01 -16.30
N ASN A 42 -15.87 -1.97 -17.13
CA ASN A 42 -15.34 -2.00 -18.48
C ASN A 42 -13.83 -2.27 -18.51
N ARG A 43 -13.06 -1.62 -17.64
CA ARG A 43 -11.61 -1.87 -17.50
C ARG A 43 -11.33 -3.28 -16.99
N THR A 44 -12.13 -3.78 -16.06
CA THR A 44 -11.99 -5.15 -15.53
C THR A 44 -12.29 -6.19 -16.61
N ALA A 45 -13.32 -5.96 -17.43
CA ALA A 45 -13.65 -6.82 -18.56
C ALA A 45 -12.55 -6.80 -19.61
N ALA A 46 -12.03 -5.62 -19.96
CA ALA A 46 -10.92 -5.48 -20.89
C ALA A 46 -9.65 -6.17 -20.37
N PHE A 47 -9.30 -5.95 -19.10
CA PHE A 47 -8.18 -6.60 -18.45
C PHE A 47 -8.32 -8.13 -18.47
N ASN A 48 -9.50 -8.66 -18.13
CA ASN A 48 -9.74 -10.10 -18.15
C ASN A 48 -9.61 -10.71 -19.55
N ARG A 49 -10.02 -9.99 -20.62
CA ARG A 49 -9.82 -10.45 -21.99
C ARG A 49 -8.34 -10.55 -22.36
N VAL A 50 -7.53 -9.57 -21.97
CA VAL A 50 -6.08 -9.58 -22.22
C VAL A 50 -5.39 -10.70 -21.45
N PHE A 51 -5.83 -10.95 -20.21
CA PHE A 51 -5.24 -11.95 -19.32
C PHE A 51 -6.15 -13.17 -19.13
N ALA A 52 -6.84 -13.62 -20.19
CA ALA A 52 -7.84 -14.69 -20.09
C ALA A 52 -7.26 -15.96 -19.46
N ASN A 53 -6.04 -16.35 -19.87
CA ASN A 53 -5.36 -17.57 -19.44
C ASN A 53 -4.51 -17.41 -18.16
N SER A 54 -4.55 -16.24 -17.51
CA SER A 54 -3.77 -15.99 -16.30
C SER A 54 -4.41 -16.65 -15.07
N PHE A 55 -3.60 -17.07 -14.09
CA PHE A 55 -4.08 -17.41 -12.76
C PHE A 55 -4.50 -16.14 -12.01
N LYS A 56 -5.76 -16.04 -11.57
CA LYS A 56 -6.32 -14.83 -10.95
C LYS A 56 -6.71 -15.10 -9.51
N LYS A 57 -6.22 -14.29 -8.58
CA LYS A 57 -6.61 -14.34 -7.16
C LYS A 57 -7.00 -12.96 -6.65
N LEU A 58 -8.00 -12.92 -5.77
CA LEU A 58 -8.39 -11.75 -4.99
C LEU A 58 -7.86 -11.89 -3.57
N PHE A 59 -7.08 -10.91 -3.12
CA PHE A 59 -6.75 -10.78 -1.70
C PHE A 59 -7.98 -10.31 -0.92
N MET A 60 -8.50 -11.19 -0.07
CA MET A 60 -9.69 -10.99 0.72
C MET A 60 -9.34 -10.96 2.20
N SER A 61 -9.37 -9.76 2.78
CA SER A 61 -9.37 -9.56 4.23
C SER A 61 -10.77 -9.59 4.84
N GLY A 62 -11.82 -9.48 4.01
CA GLY A 62 -13.17 -9.24 4.52
C GLY A 62 -13.44 -7.78 4.92
N GLY A 63 -12.46 -6.89 4.78
CA GLY A 63 -12.63 -5.45 4.94
C GLY A 63 -13.47 -4.78 3.84
N LYS A 64 -13.75 -3.49 4.01
CA LYS A 64 -14.60 -2.68 3.11
C LYS A 64 -14.10 -2.69 1.66
N ASP A 65 -12.80 -2.48 1.45
CA ASP A 65 -12.25 -2.31 0.11
C ASP A 65 -12.11 -3.63 -0.66
N SER A 66 -11.76 -4.72 0.03
CA SER A 66 -11.68 -6.05 -0.60
C SER A 66 -13.05 -6.56 -1.02
N ARG A 67 -14.13 -6.19 -0.30
CA ARG A 67 -15.51 -6.45 -0.73
C ARG A 67 -15.98 -5.61 -1.88
N ALA A 68 -15.66 -4.31 -1.92
CA ALA A 68 -15.97 -3.48 -3.08
C ALA A 68 -15.28 -4.01 -4.35
N THR A 69 -14.03 -4.44 -4.21
CA THR A 69 -13.32 -5.14 -5.30
C THR A 69 -14.01 -6.45 -5.68
N LEU A 70 -14.40 -7.28 -4.71
CA LEU A 70 -15.15 -8.50 -4.97
C LEU A 70 -16.45 -8.23 -5.72
N ALA A 71 -17.20 -7.21 -5.32
CA ALA A 71 -18.45 -6.84 -5.97
C ALA A 71 -18.23 -6.52 -7.45
N VAL A 72 -17.22 -5.68 -7.76
CA VAL A 72 -16.83 -5.37 -9.14
C VAL A 72 -16.45 -6.65 -9.90
N LEU A 73 -15.58 -7.48 -9.34
CA LEU A 73 -15.12 -8.71 -10.00
C LEU A 73 -16.30 -9.66 -10.27
N MET A 74 -17.17 -9.89 -9.30
CA MET A 74 -18.34 -10.76 -9.47
C MET A 74 -19.29 -10.24 -10.56
N SER A 75 -19.43 -8.92 -10.69
CA SER A 75 -20.29 -8.32 -11.73
C SER A 75 -19.75 -8.46 -13.16
N VAL A 76 -18.48 -8.87 -13.32
CA VAL A 76 -17.83 -8.98 -14.63
C VAL A 76 -17.39 -10.42 -14.93
N LEU A 77 -16.80 -11.10 -13.95
CA LEU A 77 -16.16 -12.41 -14.06
C LEU A 77 -17.04 -13.55 -13.50
N GLY A 78 -18.18 -13.21 -12.89
CA GLY A 78 -18.95 -14.18 -12.11
C GLY A 78 -18.15 -14.69 -10.90
N ASN A 79 -18.46 -15.90 -10.45
CA ASN A 79 -17.85 -16.51 -9.25
C ASN A 79 -16.83 -17.64 -9.53
N LYS A 80 -16.48 -17.88 -10.81
CA LYS A 80 -15.65 -19.05 -11.22
C LYS A 80 -14.28 -18.71 -11.81
N ASP A 81 -14.06 -17.47 -12.24
CA ASP A 81 -12.88 -17.06 -13.03
C ASP A 81 -11.74 -16.48 -12.18
N PHE A 82 -11.87 -16.51 -10.85
CA PHE A 82 -10.82 -16.13 -9.92
C PHE A 82 -10.94 -16.89 -8.61
N TYR A 83 -9.85 -16.91 -7.85
CA TYR A 83 -9.78 -17.51 -6.52
C TYR A 83 -9.81 -16.44 -5.43
N VAL A 84 -10.35 -16.76 -4.26
CA VAL A 84 -10.24 -15.96 -3.05
C VAL A 84 -9.00 -16.39 -2.29
N HIS A 85 -8.18 -15.46 -1.84
CA HIS A 85 -6.99 -15.73 -1.03
C HIS A 85 -6.98 -14.85 0.20
N SER A 86 -6.73 -15.43 1.37
CA SER A 86 -6.48 -14.69 2.62
C SER A 86 -5.14 -15.11 3.23
N ILE A 87 -4.58 -14.26 4.06
CA ILE A 87 -3.28 -14.50 4.70
C ILE A 87 -3.43 -15.65 5.70
N ASP A 88 -2.46 -16.56 5.71
CA ASP A 88 -2.39 -17.65 6.69
C ASP A 88 -1.92 -17.11 8.06
N PRO A 89 -2.75 -17.21 9.13
CA PRO A 89 -2.41 -16.75 10.48
C PRO A 89 -1.15 -17.41 11.05
N LYS A 90 -0.74 -18.59 10.55
CA LYS A 90 0.48 -19.26 11.00
C LYS A 90 1.76 -18.61 10.46
N LYS A 91 1.66 -17.85 9.37
CA LYS A 91 2.79 -17.23 8.67
C LYS A 91 3.05 -15.80 9.11
N VAL A 92 2.26 -15.29 10.06
CA VAL A 92 2.38 -13.93 10.59
C VAL A 92 2.87 -13.94 12.02
N SER A 93 3.37 -12.79 12.48
CA SER A 93 3.79 -12.60 13.87
C SER A 93 2.60 -12.60 14.83
N ASP A 94 2.84 -13.03 16.07
CA ASP A 94 1.77 -13.22 17.07
C ASP A 94 0.94 -11.96 17.34
N ASN A 95 1.55 -10.77 17.24
CA ASN A 95 0.88 -9.49 17.48
C ASN A 95 -0.21 -9.11 16.46
N ILE A 96 -0.27 -9.77 15.30
CA ILE A 96 -1.31 -9.53 14.28
C ILE A 96 -2.12 -10.79 13.96
N LYS A 97 -1.82 -11.90 14.64
CA LYS A 97 -2.36 -13.22 14.35
C LYS A 97 -3.88 -13.30 14.51
N ASP A 98 -4.40 -12.74 15.59
CA ASP A 98 -5.84 -12.76 15.88
C ASP A 98 -6.64 -11.97 14.84
N HIS A 99 -6.12 -10.83 14.40
CA HIS A 99 -6.72 -10.04 13.33
C HIS A 99 -6.72 -10.80 12.01
N VAL A 100 -5.59 -11.43 11.63
CA VAL A 100 -5.51 -12.25 10.41
C VAL A 100 -6.41 -13.49 10.50
N GLN A 101 -6.58 -14.07 11.68
CA GLN A 101 -7.52 -15.18 11.93
C GLN A 101 -8.97 -14.74 11.70
N LYS A 102 -9.33 -13.54 12.15
CA LYS A 102 -10.65 -12.94 11.90
C LYS A 102 -10.87 -12.68 10.41
N ASP A 103 -9.90 -12.08 9.73
CA ASP A 103 -9.93 -11.83 8.29
C ASP A 103 -10.14 -13.12 7.48
N LEU A 104 -9.40 -14.18 7.82
CA LEU A 104 -9.55 -15.50 7.20
C LEU A 104 -10.96 -16.06 7.41
N SER A 105 -11.50 -15.97 8.63
CA SER A 105 -12.85 -16.44 8.95
C SER A 105 -13.93 -15.72 8.11
N ILE A 106 -13.84 -14.39 8.02
CA ILE A 106 -14.77 -13.58 7.22
C ILE A 106 -14.61 -13.90 5.73
N ALA A 107 -13.38 -14.00 5.23
CA ALA A 107 -13.10 -14.36 3.84
C ALA A 107 -13.68 -15.73 3.47
N ASN A 108 -13.56 -16.72 4.36
CA ASN A 108 -14.13 -18.04 4.18
C ASN A 108 -15.67 -18.00 4.13
N LYS A 109 -16.30 -17.26 5.05
CA LYS A 109 -17.76 -17.06 5.07
C LYS A 109 -18.28 -16.43 3.77
N ILE A 110 -17.60 -15.40 3.27
CA ILE A 110 -17.89 -14.78 1.97
C ILE A 110 -17.72 -15.81 0.85
N SER A 111 -16.64 -16.59 0.86
CA SER A 111 -16.37 -17.60 -0.16
C SER A 111 -17.49 -18.63 -0.26
N LEU A 112 -17.92 -19.16 0.88
CA LEU A 112 -19.03 -20.12 0.97
C LEU A 112 -20.35 -19.51 0.51
N MET A 113 -20.67 -18.29 0.97
CA MET A 113 -21.94 -17.62 0.64
C MET A 113 -22.11 -17.38 -0.87
N PHE A 114 -21.02 -17.06 -1.59
CA PHE A 114 -21.07 -16.75 -3.01
C PHE A 114 -20.56 -17.88 -3.93
N GLY A 115 -20.25 -19.06 -3.35
CA GLY A 115 -19.73 -20.20 -4.10
C GLY A 115 -18.39 -19.90 -4.80
N LEU A 116 -17.54 -19.09 -4.17
CA LEU A 116 -16.22 -18.72 -4.68
C LEU A 116 -15.20 -19.83 -4.34
N LYS A 117 -14.22 -20.04 -5.22
CA LYS A 117 -13.12 -20.97 -4.99
C LYS A 117 -12.08 -20.33 -4.08
N PHE A 118 -11.70 -20.98 -3.00
CA PHE A 118 -10.57 -20.54 -2.17
C PHE A 118 -9.25 -21.02 -2.79
N CYS A 119 -8.23 -20.16 -2.76
CA CYS A 119 -6.89 -20.47 -3.23
C CYS A 119 -6.15 -21.26 -2.15
N GLU A 120 -6.17 -22.59 -2.26
CA GLU A 120 -5.45 -23.48 -1.35
C GLU A 120 -3.95 -23.50 -1.67
N LEU A 121 -3.61 -23.64 -2.95
CA LEU A 121 -2.25 -23.66 -3.46
C LEU A 121 -2.18 -22.82 -4.73
N GLU A 122 -1.17 -21.96 -4.81
CA GLU A 122 -0.90 -21.26 -6.05
C GLU A 122 -0.24 -22.22 -7.05
N PRO A 123 -0.66 -22.22 -8.32
CA PRO A 123 0.01 -23.00 -9.33
C PRO A 123 1.46 -22.53 -9.47
N GLU A 124 2.34 -23.51 -9.65
CA GLU A 124 3.67 -23.25 -10.20
C GLU A 124 3.50 -22.92 -11.67
N LEU A 125 3.68 -21.65 -12.00
CA LEU A 125 3.66 -21.18 -13.39
C LEU A 125 5.09 -21.11 -13.91
N PRO A 126 5.33 -21.45 -15.19
CA PRO A 126 6.66 -21.37 -15.79
C PRO A 126 7.13 -19.91 -15.76
N VAL A 127 8.13 -19.63 -14.91
CA VAL A 127 8.76 -18.31 -14.80
C VAL A 127 10.17 -18.36 -15.36
N ARG A 128 10.45 -17.49 -16.32
CA ARG A 128 11.80 -17.18 -16.72
C ARG A 128 12.44 -16.32 -15.63
N LYS A 129 13.51 -16.82 -15.03
CA LYS A 129 14.32 -16.08 -14.07
C LYS A 129 15.45 -15.39 -14.84
N THR A 130 15.44 -14.07 -14.89
CA THR A 130 16.52 -13.28 -15.47
C THR A 130 17.42 -12.80 -14.34
N PRO A 131 18.70 -13.20 -14.30
CA PRO A 131 19.64 -12.73 -13.28
C PRO A 131 19.71 -11.20 -13.24
N ILE A 132 19.79 -10.63 -12.05
CA ILE A 132 20.06 -9.21 -11.83
C ILE A 132 21.27 -9.05 -10.92
N ASN A 133 22.05 -7.99 -11.14
CA ASN A 133 23.25 -7.73 -10.32
C ASN A 133 22.88 -7.02 -9.00
N PHE A 134 23.88 -6.83 -8.14
CA PHE A 134 23.69 -6.21 -6.82
C PHE A 134 23.24 -4.75 -6.95
N GLU A 135 23.81 -4.02 -7.91
CA GLU A 135 23.55 -2.60 -8.17
C GLU A 135 22.10 -2.37 -8.63
N GLU A 136 21.60 -3.18 -9.55
CA GLU A 136 20.21 -3.18 -10.01
C GLU A 136 19.26 -3.48 -8.84
N SER A 137 19.58 -4.52 -8.07
CA SER A 137 18.81 -4.93 -6.89
C SER A 137 18.75 -3.85 -5.80
N LEU A 138 19.87 -3.17 -5.59
CA LEU A 138 20.00 -2.06 -4.65
C LEU A 138 19.22 -0.84 -5.15
N SER A 139 19.36 -0.48 -6.43
CA SER A 139 18.63 0.62 -7.04
C SER A 139 17.12 0.40 -6.95
N ASP A 140 16.64 -0.81 -7.26
CA ASP A 140 15.25 -1.22 -7.09
C ASP A 140 14.77 -1.04 -5.65
N TRP A 141 15.55 -1.51 -4.68
CA TRP A 141 15.20 -1.35 -3.27
C TRP A 141 15.20 0.11 -2.83
N GLN A 142 16.14 0.91 -3.33
CA GLN A 142 16.20 2.34 -3.01
C GLN A 142 14.96 3.06 -3.53
N ASN A 143 14.56 2.76 -4.75
CA ASN A 143 13.36 3.32 -5.36
C ASN A 143 12.06 2.86 -4.66
N ASP A 144 12.00 1.59 -4.23
CA ASP A 144 10.76 0.99 -3.73
C ASP A 144 10.63 0.94 -2.20
N PHE A 145 11.70 1.12 -1.41
CA PHE A 145 11.66 0.88 0.03
C PHE A 145 12.55 1.76 0.91
N SER A 146 13.57 2.44 0.37
CA SER A 146 14.55 3.15 1.23
C SER A 146 13.93 4.17 2.19
N ASN A 147 12.78 4.73 1.82
CA ASN A 147 12.00 5.69 2.60
C ASN A 147 11.18 5.06 3.74
N VAL A 148 10.91 3.75 3.72
CA VAL A 148 10.06 3.07 4.72
C VAL A 148 10.76 1.95 5.47
N ARG A 149 11.82 1.39 4.91
CA ARG A 149 12.58 0.28 5.49
C ARG A 149 14.04 0.53 5.25
N PHE A 150 14.82 0.31 6.29
CA PHE A 150 16.27 0.35 6.22
C PHE A 150 16.89 -1.02 5.94
N ASN A 151 16.10 -2.09 5.84
CA ASN A 151 16.60 -3.43 5.62
C ASN A 151 16.61 -3.75 4.13
N PHE A 152 17.80 -3.85 3.53
CA PHE A 152 17.98 -4.25 2.15
C PHE A 152 18.21 -5.76 2.04
N GLN A 153 17.33 -6.46 1.32
CA GLN A 153 17.53 -7.85 0.97
C GLN A 153 17.71 -7.93 -0.56
N PRO A 154 18.92 -8.22 -1.06
CA PRO A 154 19.15 -8.27 -2.50
C PRO A 154 18.31 -9.38 -3.12
N ALA A 155 17.54 -9.01 -4.14
CA ALA A 155 17.02 -9.93 -5.15
C ALA A 155 18.14 -10.31 -6.13
N TYR A 156 18.12 -11.55 -6.60
CA TYR A 156 19.10 -12.12 -7.55
C TYR A 156 18.51 -12.37 -8.93
N TYR A 157 17.19 -12.35 -9.02
CA TYR A 157 16.45 -12.61 -10.24
C TYR A 157 15.28 -11.64 -10.34
N SER A 158 15.03 -11.17 -11.56
CA SER A 158 13.72 -10.72 -11.98
C SER A 158 12.98 -11.90 -12.63
N TYR A 159 11.65 -11.87 -12.58
CA TYR A 159 10.79 -12.92 -13.09
C TYR A 159 10.01 -12.37 -14.29
N ALA A 160 10.05 -13.10 -15.40
CA ALA A 160 9.22 -12.86 -16.57
C ALA A 160 8.41 -14.12 -16.88
N TYR A 161 7.16 -13.96 -17.30
CA TYR A 161 6.32 -15.07 -17.73
C TYR A 161 6.44 -15.25 -19.25
N ASP A 162 6.76 -16.47 -19.66
CA ASP A 162 6.62 -16.89 -21.05
C ASP A 162 5.12 -17.21 -21.31
N ASP A 163 4.60 -16.90 -22.50
CA ASP A 163 3.24 -17.27 -22.95
C ASP A 163 2.03 -16.67 -22.22
N ALA A 164 2.14 -15.44 -21.71
CA ALA A 164 1.02 -14.67 -21.12
C ALA A 164 0.32 -15.33 -19.91
N GLN A 165 0.94 -16.33 -19.28
CA GLN A 165 0.46 -16.98 -18.07
C GLN A 165 0.88 -16.19 -16.82
N TYR A 166 0.22 -15.06 -16.58
CA TYR A 166 0.55 -14.21 -15.44
C TYR A 166 -0.11 -14.71 -14.14
N LYS A 167 0.48 -14.31 -13.00
CA LYS A 167 -0.23 -14.30 -11.71
C LYS A 167 -0.89 -12.94 -11.51
N VAL A 168 -2.19 -12.87 -11.74
CA VAL A 168 -2.97 -11.66 -11.50
C VAL A 168 -3.44 -11.63 -10.05
N GLN A 169 -3.18 -10.50 -9.39
CA GLN A 169 -3.62 -10.19 -8.04
C GLN A 169 -4.59 -9.03 -8.05
N PHE A 170 -5.85 -9.32 -7.77
CA PHE A 170 -6.83 -8.32 -7.44
C PHE A 170 -6.65 -7.90 -5.98
N ARG A 171 -6.63 -6.59 -5.73
CA ARG A 171 -6.54 -6.05 -4.36
C ARG A 171 -7.59 -4.97 -4.14
N GLY A 172 -8.17 -4.99 -2.93
CA GLY A 172 -9.02 -3.94 -2.37
C GLY A 172 -8.24 -2.69 -2.02
N ALA A 173 -7.52 -2.14 -2.99
CA ALA A 173 -6.62 -1.02 -2.81
C ALA A 173 -7.21 0.22 -3.50
N GLY A 174 -6.97 1.39 -2.92
CA GLY A 174 -7.55 2.67 -3.37
C GLY A 174 -8.83 3.10 -2.62
N GLY A 175 -9.48 2.21 -1.87
CA GLY A 175 -10.64 2.60 -1.05
C GLY A 175 -10.27 3.59 0.06
N GLU A 176 -9.07 3.48 0.63
CA GLU A 176 -8.51 4.45 1.59
C GLU A 176 -8.34 5.87 1.02
N ILE A 177 -8.25 6.04 -0.32
CA ILE A 177 -8.21 7.37 -0.94
C ILE A 177 -9.52 8.11 -0.65
N TYR A 178 -10.61 7.36 -0.65
CA TYR A 178 -11.98 7.85 -0.55
C TYR A 178 -12.48 7.93 0.89
N ARG A 179 -11.82 7.19 1.79
CA ARG A 179 -12.18 7.07 3.20
C ARG A 179 -11.08 7.71 4.03
N GLY A 180 -11.27 8.93 4.53
CA GLY A 180 -10.26 9.69 5.29
C GLY A 180 -9.53 8.83 6.32
N TYR A 181 -8.42 8.21 5.92
CA TYR A 181 -7.85 7.07 6.62
C TYR A 181 -6.89 7.55 7.71
N TRP A 182 -6.08 8.56 7.40
CA TRP A 182 -5.07 9.06 8.34
C TRP A 182 -5.68 9.85 9.46
N SER A 183 -6.74 10.60 9.20
CA SER A 183 -7.52 11.24 10.26
C SER A 183 -8.02 10.23 11.30
N GLU A 184 -8.56 9.09 10.88
CA GLU A 184 -8.98 8.00 11.78
C GLU A 184 -7.80 7.28 12.45
N VAL A 185 -6.67 7.12 11.77
CA VAL A 185 -5.45 6.57 12.37
C VAL A 185 -4.95 7.49 13.49
N PHE A 186 -4.93 8.80 13.28
CA PHE A 186 -4.44 9.75 14.29
C PHE A 186 -5.33 9.82 15.53
N LYS A 187 -6.64 9.61 15.41
CA LYS A 187 -7.56 9.48 16.55
C LYS A 187 -7.17 8.35 17.51
N ARG A 188 -6.49 7.30 17.03
CA ARG A 188 -6.03 6.19 17.88
C ARG A 188 -4.82 6.57 18.74
N TYR A 189 -4.09 7.62 18.37
CA TYR A 189 -3.01 8.18 19.18
C TYR A 189 -3.57 9.20 20.17
N GLU A 190 -4.38 8.75 21.12
CA GLU A 190 -5.21 9.59 21.99
C GLU A 190 -4.46 10.79 22.61
N THR A 191 -3.24 10.58 23.09
CA THR A 191 -2.41 11.62 23.72
C THR A 191 -1.95 12.70 22.74
N THR A 192 -1.74 12.33 21.48
CA THR A 192 -1.36 13.26 20.41
C THR A 192 -2.61 13.93 19.86
N TYR A 193 -3.68 13.16 19.63
CA TYR A 193 -4.94 13.65 19.09
C TYR A 193 -5.59 14.71 19.97
N LYS A 194 -5.56 14.56 21.30
CA LYS A 194 -6.10 15.57 22.24
C LYS A 194 -5.42 16.95 22.16
N LYS A 195 -4.26 17.05 21.50
CA LYS A 195 -3.53 18.31 21.30
C LYS A 195 -3.87 18.99 19.97
N ILE A 196 -4.59 18.30 19.10
CA ILE A 196 -5.01 18.78 17.79
C ILE A 196 -6.32 19.55 17.98
N GLN A 197 -6.38 20.79 17.48
CA GLN A 197 -7.61 21.58 17.53
C GLN A 197 -8.52 21.26 16.34
N ASP A 198 -7.94 20.90 15.19
CA ASP A 198 -8.64 20.60 13.95
C ASP A 198 -9.51 21.76 13.46
N ASP A 199 -8.93 22.96 13.47
CA ASP A 199 -9.54 24.18 12.92
C ASP A 199 -8.78 24.67 11.67
N SER A 200 -9.46 25.49 10.87
CA SER A 200 -8.86 26.13 9.69
C SER A 200 -7.66 27.02 9.99
N THR A 201 -7.59 27.59 11.20
CA THR A 201 -6.54 28.50 11.64
C THR A 201 -5.35 27.80 12.31
N THR A 202 -5.49 26.53 12.69
CA THR A 202 -4.49 25.78 13.48
C THR A 202 -3.76 24.70 12.70
N VAL A 203 -3.97 24.64 11.38
CA VAL A 203 -3.49 23.53 10.53
C VAL A 203 -1.98 23.30 10.65
N ARG A 204 -1.18 24.37 10.73
CA ARG A 204 0.28 24.29 10.78
C ARG A 204 0.76 23.80 12.15
N GLU A 205 0.14 24.29 13.21
CA GLU A 205 0.38 23.91 14.59
C GLU A 205 0.04 22.43 14.80
N ASP A 206 -1.16 22.02 14.36
CA ASP A 206 -1.66 20.65 14.42
C ASP A 206 -0.77 19.68 13.62
N ALA A 207 -0.32 20.08 12.43
CA ALA A 207 0.67 19.31 11.67
C ALA A 207 2.00 19.18 12.43
N GLY A 208 2.44 20.25 13.09
CA GLY A 208 3.62 20.23 13.93
C GLY A 208 3.53 19.28 15.13
N VAL A 209 2.33 19.14 15.73
CA VAL A 209 2.05 18.18 16.80
C VAL A 209 2.19 16.74 16.28
N ILE A 210 1.57 16.42 15.15
CA ILE A 210 1.69 15.10 14.52
C ILE A 210 3.12 14.78 14.12
N PHE A 211 3.83 15.75 13.52
CA PHE A 211 5.24 15.56 13.14
C PHE A 211 6.10 15.17 14.35
N ASN A 212 5.93 15.89 15.47
CA ASN A 212 6.66 15.61 16.70
C ASN A 212 6.39 14.19 17.23
N ALA A 213 5.17 13.68 17.09
CA ALA A 213 4.81 12.34 17.55
C ALA A 213 5.38 11.23 16.65
N LEU A 214 5.48 11.48 15.35
CA LEU A 214 5.93 10.48 14.36
C LEU A 214 7.45 10.48 14.16
N VAL A 215 8.10 11.63 14.30
CA VAL A 215 9.51 11.81 13.95
C VAL A 215 10.35 11.99 15.23
N PRO A 216 11.25 11.05 15.55
CA PRO A 216 12.07 11.13 16.76
C PRO A 216 13.15 12.21 16.62
N GLY A 217 12.96 13.34 17.31
CA GLY A 217 13.89 14.48 17.23
C GLY A 217 15.27 14.24 17.86
N ASN A 218 15.39 13.27 18.76
CA ASN A 218 16.64 13.00 19.50
C ASN A 218 17.76 12.34 18.67
N ILE A 219 17.47 11.89 17.44
CA ILE A 219 18.44 11.28 16.53
C ILE A 219 18.73 12.13 15.29
N ILE A 220 18.03 13.26 15.13
CA ILE A 220 18.15 14.15 13.97
C ILE A 220 18.74 15.47 14.45
N PRO A 221 19.75 16.06 13.77
CA PRO A 221 20.24 17.39 14.10
C PRO A 221 19.09 18.41 14.17
N ALA A 222 19.08 19.25 15.21
CA ALA A 222 17.96 20.13 15.52
C ALA A 222 17.55 21.02 14.33
N GLN A 223 18.52 21.53 13.57
CA GLN A 223 18.27 22.33 12.36
C GLN A 223 17.48 21.55 11.31
N ILE A 224 17.90 20.31 10.99
CA ILE A 224 17.24 19.45 10.01
C ILE A 224 15.84 19.08 10.52
N TYR A 225 15.71 18.76 11.80
CA TYR A 225 14.43 18.43 12.42
C TYR A 225 13.41 19.56 12.28
N ASN A 226 13.83 20.79 12.59
CA ASN A 226 12.97 21.97 12.53
C ASN A 226 12.61 22.35 11.10
N SER A 227 13.57 22.30 10.16
CA SER A 227 13.28 22.54 8.73
C SER A 227 12.30 21.49 8.18
N ALA A 228 12.52 20.20 8.45
CA ALA A 228 11.62 19.14 8.01
C ALA A 228 10.20 19.29 8.60
N LYS A 229 10.10 19.69 9.88
CA LYS A 229 8.82 19.99 10.52
C LYS A 229 8.09 21.15 9.85
N ALA A 230 8.80 22.24 9.56
CA ALA A 230 8.23 23.40 8.87
C ALA A 230 7.73 23.02 7.48
N ILE A 231 8.56 22.37 6.67
CA ILE A 231 8.18 21.91 5.32
C ILE A 231 6.96 21.00 5.36
N PHE A 232 6.89 20.08 6.33
CA PHE A 232 5.72 19.22 6.51
C PHE A 232 4.46 20.03 6.82
N ALA A 233 4.52 20.95 7.79
CA ALA A 233 3.40 21.81 8.16
C ALA A 233 2.92 22.69 6.99
N ASP A 234 3.85 23.30 6.27
CA ASP A 234 3.60 24.08 5.05
C ASP A 234 2.90 23.24 3.99
N THR A 235 3.43 22.04 3.73
CA THR A 235 2.88 21.15 2.72
C THR A 235 1.45 20.75 3.07
N VAL A 236 1.18 20.35 4.33
CA VAL A 236 -0.19 20.03 4.79
C VAL A 236 -1.11 21.24 4.67
N ALA A 237 -0.66 22.44 5.06
CA ALA A 237 -1.47 23.65 4.98
C ALA A 237 -1.93 23.98 3.55
N THR A 238 -1.12 23.67 2.54
CA THR A 238 -1.47 23.87 1.12
C THR A 238 -2.42 22.83 0.53
N MET A 239 -2.69 21.73 1.24
CA MET A 239 -3.59 20.69 0.72
C MET A 239 -5.05 21.17 0.69
N PRO A 240 -5.90 20.60 -0.19
CA PRO A 240 -7.34 20.87 -0.17
C PRO A 240 -8.00 20.46 1.17
N GLY A 241 -9.05 21.17 1.54
CA GLY A 241 -9.78 20.98 2.81
C GLY A 241 -9.66 22.19 3.74
N ASN A 242 -10.52 22.24 4.77
CA ASN A 242 -10.57 23.38 5.68
C ASN A 242 -9.66 23.15 6.89
N ALA A 243 -9.91 22.07 7.63
CA ALA A 243 -9.21 21.74 8.87
C ALA A 243 -8.07 20.73 8.68
N PHE A 244 -7.25 20.55 9.72
CA PHE A 244 -6.07 19.69 9.71
C PHE A 244 -6.37 18.25 9.26
N LEU A 245 -7.39 17.59 9.84
CA LEU A 245 -7.72 16.19 9.56
C LEU A 245 -8.12 15.97 8.10
N GLN A 246 -8.79 16.94 7.49
CA GLN A 246 -9.14 16.88 6.07
C GLN A 246 -7.89 17.03 5.19
N LYS A 247 -7.04 18.00 5.53
CA LYS A 247 -5.82 18.31 4.77
C LYS A 247 -4.76 17.21 4.87
N ILE A 248 -4.63 16.54 6.01
CA ILE A 248 -3.66 15.44 6.17
C ILE A 248 -4.08 14.18 5.39
N ASP A 249 -5.39 13.92 5.26
CA ASP A 249 -5.89 12.87 4.37
C ASP A 249 -5.58 13.20 2.90
N GLN A 250 -5.73 14.45 2.49
CA GLN A 250 -5.31 14.87 1.14
C GLN A 250 -3.79 14.78 0.97
N HIS A 251 -3.00 15.21 1.96
CA HIS A 251 -1.55 15.08 1.94
C HIS A 251 -1.12 13.63 1.67
N TYR A 252 -1.77 12.66 2.33
CA TYR A 252 -1.54 11.25 2.07
C TYR A 252 -1.87 10.86 0.61
N ASN A 253 -3.05 11.24 0.13
CA ASN A 253 -3.52 10.93 -1.23
C ASN A 253 -2.58 11.49 -2.31
N PHE A 254 -2.10 12.71 -2.13
CA PHE A 254 -1.27 13.39 -3.11
C PHE A 254 0.20 12.93 -3.10
N LEU A 255 0.75 12.58 -1.93
CA LEU A 255 2.19 12.35 -1.77
C LEU A 255 2.58 10.91 -1.45
N ARG A 256 1.88 10.24 -0.53
CA ARG A 256 2.27 8.91 -0.04
C ARG A 256 1.59 7.77 -0.77
N HIS A 257 0.38 8.00 -1.30
CA HIS A 257 -0.34 7.00 -2.10
C HIS A 257 0.51 6.46 -3.28
N ARG A 258 1.31 7.33 -3.91
CA ARG A 258 2.21 6.93 -5.01
C ARG A 258 3.15 5.80 -4.59
N PHE A 259 3.73 5.90 -3.40
CA PHE A 259 4.59 4.87 -2.86
C PHE A 259 3.79 3.62 -2.42
N HIS A 260 2.68 3.82 -1.70
CA HIS A 260 1.90 2.72 -1.13
C HIS A 260 1.33 1.76 -2.20
N PHE A 261 1.04 2.28 -3.40
CA PHE A 261 0.54 1.48 -4.53
C PHE A 261 1.55 1.30 -5.67
N ALA A 262 2.76 1.86 -5.58
CA ALA A 262 3.87 1.55 -6.49
C ALA A 262 4.37 0.10 -6.38
N HIS A 263 3.86 -0.68 -5.41
CA HIS A 263 4.07 -2.12 -5.34
C HIS A 263 3.66 -2.87 -6.61
N GLY A 264 2.87 -2.30 -7.51
CA GLY A 264 2.63 -2.86 -8.85
C GLY A 264 3.91 -3.08 -9.66
N ASN A 265 4.87 -2.14 -9.61
CA ASN A 265 6.15 -2.29 -10.30
C ASN A 265 6.99 -3.42 -9.72
N ARG A 266 7.02 -3.54 -8.39
CA ARG A 266 7.64 -4.68 -7.73
C ARG A 266 6.94 -5.99 -8.09
N GLY A 267 5.61 -5.98 -8.12
CA GLY A 267 4.79 -7.12 -8.53
C GLY A 267 5.26 -7.62 -9.89
N LEU A 268 5.36 -6.73 -10.88
CA LEU A 268 5.84 -7.06 -12.23
C LEU A 268 7.22 -7.74 -12.21
N ARG A 269 8.16 -7.26 -11.39
CA ARG A 269 9.49 -7.89 -11.26
C ARG A 269 9.44 -9.27 -10.61
N LEU A 270 8.43 -9.54 -9.79
CA LEU A 270 8.13 -10.85 -9.21
C LEU A 270 7.19 -11.68 -10.11
N GLY A 271 6.87 -11.18 -11.31
CA GLY A 271 5.93 -11.77 -12.27
C GLY A 271 4.44 -11.52 -11.92
N GLU A 272 4.14 -10.88 -10.80
CA GLU A 272 2.79 -10.68 -10.33
C GLU A 272 2.16 -9.41 -10.92
N LEU A 273 1.04 -9.55 -11.61
CA LEU A 273 0.26 -8.42 -12.11
C LEU A 273 -0.74 -7.96 -11.06
N MET A 274 -0.49 -6.82 -10.44
CA MET A 274 -1.44 -6.20 -9.53
C MET A 274 -2.50 -5.42 -10.31
N TYR A 275 -3.78 -5.71 -10.08
CA TYR A 275 -4.90 -4.97 -10.65
C TYR A 275 -5.78 -4.37 -9.55
N LEU A 276 -6.04 -3.07 -9.66
CA LEU A 276 -6.70 -2.24 -8.64
C LEU A 276 -7.98 -1.63 -9.20
N PRO A 277 -9.11 -2.36 -9.23
CA PRO A 277 -10.33 -1.92 -9.92
C PRO A 277 -10.96 -0.67 -9.31
N LEU A 278 -10.68 -0.40 -8.03
CA LEU A 278 -11.23 0.75 -7.33
C LEU A 278 -10.47 2.05 -7.62
N ILE A 279 -9.30 2.02 -8.26
CA ILE A 279 -8.57 3.26 -8.61
C ILE A 279 -9.17 3.82 -9.91
N ASP A 280 -10.19 4.65 -9.76
CA ASP A 280 -10.85 5.37 -10.85
C ASP A 280 -10.97 6.87 -10.53
N ARG A 281 -10.83 7.71 -11.55
CA ARG A 281 -10.97 9.17 -11.42
C ARG A 281 -12.40 9.56 -11.03
N HIS A 282 -13.41 8.83 -11.49
CA HIS A 282 -14.81 9.12 -11.23
C HIS A 282 -15.18 8.77 -9.78
N PHE A 283 -14.62 7.70 -9.22
CA PHE A 283 -14.74 7.44 -7.78
C PHE A 283 -14.04 8.51 -6.95
N TYR A 284 -12.88 9.00 -7.37
CA TYR A 284 -12.24 10.14 -6.71
C TYR A 284 -13.12 11.39 -6.76
N GLN A 285 -13.67 11.74 -7.93
CA GLN A 285 -14.60 12.86 -8.10
C GLN A 285 -15.85 12.72 -7.23
N ALA A 286 -16.49 11.54 -7.22
CA ALA A 286 -17.61 11.25 -6.33
C ALA A 286 -17.21 11.44 -4.85
N SER A 287 -16.00 11.04 -4.47
CA SER A 287 -15.53 11.26 -3.10
C SER A 287 -15.45 12.76 -2.76
N LEU A 288 -15.15 13.66 -3.71
CA LEU A 288 -15.06 15.09 -3.44
C LEU A 288 -16.41 15.71 -3.03
N CYS A 289 -17.53 15.15 -3.50
CA CYS A 289 -18.88 15.58 -3.12
C CYS A 289 -19.28 15.18 -1.68
N LEU A 290 -18.49 14.34 -1.01
CA LEU A 290 -18.79 13.83 0.33
C LEU A 290 -18.21 14.72 1.42
N THR A 291 -18.99 14.93 2.49
CA THR A 291 -18.50 15.52 3.72
C THR A 291 -17.43 14.64 4.36
N HIS A 292 -16.61 15.20 5.25
CA HIS A 292 -15.58 14.43 5.96
C HIS A 292 -16.18 13.23 6.72
N SER A 293 -17.31 13.42 7.42
CA SER A 293 -18.02 12.34 8.13
C SER A 293 -18.52 11.23 7.18
N GLN A 294 -19.02 11.60 5.99
CA GLN A 294 -19.43 10.62 4.98
C GLN A 294 -18.22 9.84 4.43
N LYS A 295 -17.07 10.49 4.24
CA LYS A 295 -15.83 9.83 3.83
C LYS A 295 -15.35 8.84 4.90
N THR A 296 -15.20 9.28 6.14
CA THR A 296 -14.67 8.45 7.24
C THR A 296 -15.59 7.27 7.56
N SER A 297 -16.91 7.45 7.49
CA SER A 297 -17.86 6.34 7.62
C SER A 297 -17.75 5.30 6.48
N GLY A 298 -17.18 5.71 5.34
CA GLY A 298 -16.95 4.86 4.17
C GLY A 298 -18.10 4.85 3.18
N LYS A 299 -18.91 5.92 3.13
CA LYS A 299 -20.11 6.01 2.28
C LYS A 299 -19.88 5.59 0.83
N LEU A 300 -18.84 6.09 0.17
CA LEU A 300 -18.58 5.73 -1.22
C LEU A 300 -18.37 4.23 -1.42
N VAL A 301 -17.59 3.59 -0.54
CA VAL A 301 -17.31 2.16 -0.62
C VAL A 301 -18.56 1.34 -0.32
N PHE A 302 -19.38 1.79 0.63
CA PHE A 302 -20.71 1.22 0.89
C PHE A 302 -21.59 1.28 -0.36
N ASP A 303 -21.71 2.45 -0.98
CA ASP A 303 -22.58 2.66 -2.14
C ASP A 303 -22.09 1.90 -3.38
N ILE A 304 -20.77 1.74 -3.57
CA ILE A 304 -20.20 0.85 -4.61
C ILE A 304 -20.69 -0.58 -4.40
N VAL A 305 -20.57 -1.11 -3.18
CA VAL A 305 -21.02 -2.47 -2.86
C VAL A 305 -22.53 -2.58 -3.03
N ASP A 306 -23.28 -1.61 -2.50
CA ASP A 306 -24.74 -1.62 -2.47
C ASP A 306 -25.36 -1.65 -3.87
N ARG A 307 -24.77 -0.91 -4.82
CA ARG A 307 -25.23 -0.85 -6.23
C ARG A 307 -24.87 -2.07 -7.05
N ILE A 308 -23.87 -2.84 -6.64
CA ILE A 308 -23.41 -4.02 -7.38
C ILE A 308 -23.95 -5.31 -6.76
N ASN A 309 -23.71 -5.51 -5.47
CA ASN A 309 -24.08 -6.69 -4.71
C ASN A 309 -24.28 -6.33 -3.22
N PRO A 310 -25.50 -5.89 -2.84
CA PRO A 310 -25.78 -5.38 -1.50
C PRO A 310 -25.66 -6.42 -0.39
N TYR A 311 -25.73 -7.72 -0.69
CA TYR A 311 -25.57 -8.78 0.30
C TYR A 311 -24.18 -8.77 0.95
N LEU A 312 -23.15 -8.26 0.25
CA LEU A 312 -21.82 -8.09 0.83
C LEU A 312 -21.80 -7.07 1.97
N ASN A 313 -22.74 -6.12 2.03
CA ASN A 313 -22.88 -5.15 3.13
C ASN A 313 -23.54 -5.75 4.38
N LEU A 314 -24.19 -6.92 4.27
CA LEU A 314 -24.84 -7.60 5.40
C LEU A 314 -23.90 -8.49 6.21
N ILE A 315 -22.75 -8.86 5.64
CA ILE A 315 -21.76 -9.70 6.31
C ILE A 315 -20.97 -8.84 7.31
N GLU A 316 -20.66 -9.38 8.48
CA GLU A 316 -19.85 -8.69 9.51
C GLU A 316 -18.50 -8.23 8.95
N TYR A 317 -18.09 -6.98 9.20
CA TYR A 317 -16.80 -6.46 8.76
C TYR A 317 -15.71 -6.77 9.80
N ASP A 318 -14.47 -6.82 9.33
CA ASP A 318 -13.32 -6.83 10.25
C ASP A 318 -13.27 -5.51 11.06
N SER A 319 -13.55 -4.38 10.41
CA SER A 319 -13.77 -3.09 11.08
C SER A 319 -15.16 -3.00 11.73
N SER A 320 -15.48 -1.84 12.32
CA SER A 320 -16.86 -1.52 12.72
C SER A 320 -17.84 -1.76 11.57
N ALA A 321 -19.03 -2.27 11.94
CA ALA A 321 -20.16 -2.44 11.03
C ALA A 321 -20.60 -1.09 10.44
N TRP A 322 -21.35 -1.14 9.34
CA TRP A 322 -22.03 0.03 8.83
C TRP A 322 -23.02 0.57 9.88
N SER A 323 -23.20 1.88 9.91
CA SER A 323 -24.24 2.49 10.75
C SER A 323 -25.62 1.98 10.34
N GLN A 324 -26.57 1.96 11.29
CA GLN A 324 -27.96 1.59 11.00
C GLN A 324 -28.56 2.54 9.95
N ASP A 325 -28.17 3.81 9.95
CA ASP A 325 -28.59 4.78 8.93
C ASP A 325 -28.11 4.39 7.53
N GLN A 326 -26.85 3.95 7.39
CA GLN A 326 -26.32 3.49 6.10
C GLN A 326 -27.05 2.24 5.60
N LEU A 327 -27.25 1.25 6.48
CA LEU A 327 -28.00 0.04 6.13
C LEU A 327 -29.46 0.37 5.78
N GLY A 328 -30.08 1.26 6.54
CA GLY A 328 -31.44 1.76 6.32
C GLY A 328 -31.59 2.55 5.02
N GLN A 329 -30.54 3.22 4.54
CA GLN A 329 -30.54 3.96 3.26
C GLN A 329 -30.36 3.07 2.04
N SER A 330 -30.00 1.79 2.21
CA SER A 330 -29.87 0.86 1.09
C SER A 330 -31.22 0.60 0.43
N LYS A 331 -31.45 1.26 -0.71
CA LYS A 331 -32.63 1.03 -1.55
C LYS A 331 -32.73 -0.42 -2.02
N TYR A 332 -31.59 -1.11 -2.11
CA TYR A 332 -31.51 -2.49 -2.57
C TYR A 332 -31.78 -3.50 -1.46
N LEU A 333 -31.34 -3.25 -0.22
CA LEU A 333 -31.70 -4.09 0.93
C LEU A 333 -33.16 -3.92 1.31
N GLN A 334 -33.71 -2.71 1.20
CA GLN A 334 -35.15 -2.49 1.36
C GLN A 334 -35.96 -3.32 0.36
N LYS A 335 -35.52 -3.42 -0.90
CA LYS A 335 -36.14 -4.31 -1.91
C LYS A 335 -35.84 -5.79 -1.68
N ALA A 336 -34.65 -6.12 -1.18
CA ALA A 336 -34.21 -7.49 -0.90
C ALA A 336 -34.79 -8.07 0.41
N SER A 337 -35.48 -7.28 1.23
CA SER A 337 -36.32 -7.78 2.34
C SER A 337 -37.40 -8.79 1.89
N ILE A 338 -37.65 -8.88 0.59
CA ILE A 338 -38.52 -9.87 -0.07
C ILE A 338 -37.74 -11.17 -0.44
N LEU A 339 -36.41 -11.09 -0.56
CA LEU A 339 -35.53 -12.23 -0.87
C LEU A 339 -34.99 -12.80 0.45
N LYS A 340 -35.47 -13.97 0.84
CA LYS A 340 -34.84 -14.75 1.91
C LYS A 340 -33.36 -14.87 1.61
N LEU A 341 -32.51 -14.46 2.56
CA LEU A 341 -31.10 -14.87 2.55
C LEU A 341 -31.08 -16.38 2.30
N PRO A 342 -30.20 -16.89 1.41
CA PRO A 342 -30.12 -18.32 1.17
C PRO A 342 -30.02 -19.06 2.52
N ASP A 343 -30.93 -20.00 2.77
CA ASP A 343 -30.95 -20.78 4.01
C ASP A 343 -29.58 -21.43 4.20
N PHE A 344 -28.78 -20.85 5.10
CA PHE A 344 -27.41 -21.26 5.31
C PHE A 344 -27.43 -22.50 6.22
N LYS A 345 -27.65 -23.68 5.64
CA LYS A 345 -27.47 -24.98 6.33
C LYS A 345 -25.99 -25.37 6.47
N GLY A 346 -25.11 -24.38 6.67
CA GLY A 346 -23.68 -24.56 6.89
C GLY A 346 -23.31 -24.39 8.36
N SER A 347 -23.93 -25.16 9.24
CA SER A 347 -23.48 -25.27 10.63
C SER A 347 -22.21 -26.12 10.68
N GLY A 348 -21.06 -25.49 10.88
CA GLY A 348 -20.02 -26.09 11.73
C GLY A 348 -18.79 -26.73 11.09
N GLU A 349 -18.73 -27.01 9.80
CA GLU A 349 -17.47 -27.47 9.20
C GLU A 349 -16.64 -26.29 8.70
N TYR A 350 -15.96 -25.66 9.67
CA TYR A 350 -14.66 -25.06 9.39
C TYR A 350 -13.84 -26.15 8.67
N HIS A 351 -13.25 -25.87 7.50
CA HIS A 351 -12.28 -26.75 6.84
C HIS A 351 -10.84 -26.30 7.21
N PRO A 352 -10.39 -26.36 8.48
CA PRO A 352 -9.02 -26.00 8.81
C PRO A 352 -8.05 -27.04 8.24
N LYS A 353 -8.48 -28.29 8.04
CA LYS A 353 -7.60 -29.39 7.61
C LYS A 353 -6.83 -29.08 6.33
N ILE A 354 -7.38 -28.27 5.42
CA ILE A 354 -6.77 -28.06 4.10
C ILE A 354 -5.64 -27.01 4.15
N LEU A 355 -5.71 -26.03 5.06
CA LEU A 355 -4.61 -25.08 5.29
C LEU A 355 -3.58 -25.58 6.31
N LEU A 356 -3.94 -26.56 7.15
CA LEU A 356 -3.06 -27.06 8.21
C LEU A 356 -1.94 -27.99 7.70
N ASP A 357 -2.10 -28.63 6.53
CA ASP A 357 -1.21 -29.69 6.02
C ASP A 357 -0.22 -29.22 4.92
N SER A 358 -0.30 -27.96 4.50
CA SER A 358 0.59 -27.40 3.46
C SER A 358 1.99 -27.01 3.99
N SER A 359 2.36 -27.44 5.20
CA SER A 359 3.71 -27.24 5.77
C SER A 359 4.68 -28.35 5.38
N LYS A 360 4.48 -29.01 4.23
CA LYS A 360 5.60 -29.70 3.59
C LYS A 360 6.68 -28.66 3.37
N LYS A 361 7.74 -28.76 4.18
CA LYS A 361 8.97 -27.99 3.98
C LYS A 361 9.32 -28.16 2.52
N PHE A 362 9.24 -27.07 1.75
CA PHE A 362 9.89 -27.00 0.46
C PHE A 362 11.37 -27.23 0.75
N GLU A 363 11.84 -28.46 0.58
CA GLU A 363 13.22 -28.68 0.25
C GLU A 363 13.42 -27.96 -1.07
N VAL A 364 14.05 -26.78 -0.99
CA VAL A 364 14.64 -26.14 -2.16
C VAL A 364 15.50 -27.23 -2.78
N PRO A 365 15.23 -27.68 -4.03
CA PRO A 365 16.10 -28.63 -4.69
C PRO A 365 17.51 -28.07 -4.57
N SER A 366 18.45 -28.86 -4.06
CA SER A 366 19.86 -28.53 -4.07
C SER A 366 20.29 -28.43 -5.53
N ILE A 367 20.08 -27.26 -6.12
CA ILE A 367 20.55 -26.94 -7.46
C ILE A 367 22.07 -27.11 -7.38
N SER A 368 22.59 -27.98 -8.25
CA SER A 368 24.00 -28.22 -8.41
C SER A 368 24.73 -26.88 -8.54
N ASN A 369 25.64 -26.64 -7.61
CA ASN A 369 26.45 -25.42 -7.46
C ASN A 369 27.42 -25.14 -8.62
N SER A 370 27.21 -25.67 -9.83
CA SER A 370 28.21 -25.62 -10.89
C SER A 370 28.32 -24.28 -11.63
N ILE A 371 27.39 -23.34 -11.43
CA ILE A 371 27.48 -21.98 -12.01
C ILE A 371 27.33 -20.85 -10.95
N ALA A 372 26.94 -21.17 -9.71
CA ALA A 372 26.82 -20.20 -8.61
C ALA A 372 28.04 -20.18 -7.66
N SER A 373 29.17 -20.76 -8.06
CA SER A 373 30.40 -20.81 -7.28
C SER A 373 31.22 -19.52 -7.42
N SER A 374 30.89 -18.50 -6.61
CA SER A 374 31.86 -17.55 -6.03
C SER A 374 31.22 -16.37 -5.27
N TYR A 375 29.92 -16.13 -5.43
CA TYR A 375 29.28 -15.00 -4.74
C TYR A 375 28.95 -15.33 -3.28
N ASN A 376 29.89 -15.08 -2.37
CA ASN A 376 29.63 -15.08 -0.94
C ASN A 376 28.87 -13.79 -0.57
N ARG A 377 27.54 -13.89 -0.47
CA ARG A 377 26.63 -12.80 -0.07
C ARG A 377 27.12 -12.02 1.15
N GLN A 378 27.60 -12.73 2.17
CA GLN A 378 28.04 -12.08 3.40
C GLN A 378 29.31 -11.28 3.18
N SER A 379 30.26 -11.82 2.40
CA SER A 379 31.47 -11.10 2.02
C SER A 379 31.18 -9.86 1.19
N ALA A 380 30.28 -9.94 0.20
CA ALA A 380 29.90 -8.81 -0.64
C ALA A 380 29.22 -7.69 0.17
N LEU A 381 28.28 -8.03 1.05
CA LEU A 381 27.63 -7.06 1.93
C LEU A 381 28.62 -6.42 2.92
N MET A 382 29.57 -7.19 3.44
CA MET A 382 30.59 -6.68 4.35
C MET A 382 31.60 -5.77 3.63
N ALA A 383 32.00 -6.11 2.41
CA ALA A 383 32.85 -5.26 1.57
C ALA A 383 32.13 -3.92 1.32
N ARG A 384 30.88 -3.97 0.85
CA ARG A 384 30.10 -2.75 0.58
C ARG A 384 29.91 -1.89 1.83
N LEU A 385 29.61 -2.51 2.97
CA LEU A 385 29.49 -1.77 4.24
C LEU A 385 30.79 -1.06 4.63
N ARG A 386 31.94 -1.73 4.48
CA ARG A 386 33.24 -1.12 4.74
C ARG A 386 33.50 0.06 3.80
N ASP A 387 33.22 -0.11 2.52
CA ASP A 387 33.40 0.95 1.52
C ASP A 387 32.53 2.17 1.85
N ASN A 388 31.27 1.95 2.22
CA ASN A 388 30.37 3.03 2.61
C ASN A 388 30.84 3.72 3.89
N LEU A 389 31.25 2.97 4.91
CA LEU A 389 31.78 3.57 6.14
C LEU A 389 33.08 4.35 5.88
N GLN A 390 33.95 3.85 4.99
CA GLN A 390 35.16 4.55 4.60
C GLN A 390 34.85 5.84 3.84
N PHE A 391 33.90 5.81 2.90
CA PHE A 391 33.41 7.02 2.23
C PHE A 391 32.85 8.02 3.23
N LEU A 392 31.92 7.58 4.08
CA LEU A 392 31.25 8.43 5.05
C LEU A 392 32.24 9.02 6.05
N SER A 393 33.21 8.27 6.57
CA SER A 393 34.22 8.83 7.49
C SER A 393 35.10 9.93 6.89
N LYS A 394 35.28 9.92 5.56
CA LYS A 394 36.11 10.91 4.84
C LYS A 394 35.32 12.09 4.28
N HIS A 395 34.01 11.93 4.05
CA HIS A 395 33.19 12.98 3.43
C HIS A 395 32.96 14.15 4.40
N PRO A 396 33.34 15.40 4.09
CA PRO A 396 33.29 16.52 5.05
C PRO A 396 31.92 16.76 5.68
N GLN A 397 30.86 16.58 4.88
CA GLN A 397 29.48 16.81 5.29
C GLN A 397 28.83 15.62 5.99
N SER A 398 29.47 14.45 6.00
CA SER A 398 28.92 13.29 6.69
C SER A 398 28.85 13.51 8.20
N LYS A 399 29.74 14.33 8.79
CA LYS A 399 29.76 14.60 10.23
C LYS A 399 28.46 15.22 10.74
N ILE A 400 27.69 15.85 9.85
CA ILE A 400 26.37 16.44 10.15
C ILE A 400 25.30 15.34 10.30
N ILE A 401 25.36 14.29 9.48
CA ILE A 401 24.33 13.23 9.38
C ILE A 401 24.75 11.96 10.14
N PHE A 402 26.05 11.71 10.23
CA PHE A 402 26.71 10.48 10.67
C PHE A 402 27.55 10.78 11.92
N ASN A 403 26.87 11.05 13.04
CA ASN A 403 27.54 11.32 14.31
C ASN A 403 28.20 10.05 14.91
N ASP A 404 29.09 10.26 15.88
CA ASP A 404 29.84 9.20 16.56
C ASP A 404 28.94 8.10 17.15
N LYS A 405 27.70 8.44 17.51
CA LYS A 405 26.72 7.49 18.06
C LYS A 405 26.26 6.49 16.99
N LEU A 406 26.00 6.95 15.77
CA LEU A 406 25.61 6.08 14.65
C LEU A 406 26.78 5.19 14.19
N ILE A 407 28.00 5.74 14.16
CA ILE A 407 29.22 4.98 13.87
C ILE A 407 29.42 3.85 14.90
N LYS A 408 29.33 4.17 16.20
CA LYS A 408 29.42 3.18 17.28
C LYS A 408 28.33 2.11 17.19
N LEU A 409 27.10 2.49 16.86
CA LEU A 409 26.00 1.55 16.63
C LEU A 409 26.24 0.63 15.42
N CYS A 410 26.81 1.14 14.33
CA CYS A 410 27.18 0.33 13.17
C CYS A 410 28.30 -0.65 13.53
N ALA A 411 29.36 -0.19 14.22
CA ALA A 411 30.47 -1.02 14.67
C ALA A 411 30.00 -2.17 15.59
N GLN A 412 29.20 -1.87 16.62
CA GLN A 412 28.65 -2.88 17.54
C GLN A 412 27.79 -3.95 16.84
N ARG A 413 27.08 -3.58 15.77
CA ARG A 413 26.25 -4.52 15.00
C ARG A 413 27.07 -5.34 14.00
N ILE A 414 28.14 -4.77 13.46
CA ILE A 414 29.11 -5.47 12.60
C ILE A 414 29.77 -6.61 13.40
N ASP A 415 30.24 -6.33 14.62
CA ASP A 415 30.91 -7.33 15.47
C ASP A 415 29.99 -8.51 15.80
N LYS A 416 28.69 -8.23 15.97
CA LYS A 416 27.66 -9.25 16.23
C LYS A 416 27.15 -9.95 14.96
N LYS A 417 27.61 -9.56 13.76
CA LYS A 417 27.09 -10.00 12.45
C LYS A 417 25.56 -9.85 12.31
N GLN A 418 24.94 -8.96 13.08
CA GLN A 418 23.48 -8.80 13.12
C GLN A 418 23.05 -7.64 12.24
N GLY A 419 22.13 -7.92 11.30
CA GLY A 419 21.49 -6.86 10.51
C GLY A 419 22.41 -6.19 9.48
N ILE A 420 23.43 -6.89 8.97
CA ILE A 420 24.37 -6.38 7.95
C ILE A 420 23.63 -5.80 6.75
N ASN A 421 22.63 -6.52 6.22
CA ASN A 421 21.68 -6.07 5.21
C ASN A 421 21.11 -4.66 5.49
N SER A 422 20.73 -4.40 6.75
CA SER A 422 20.18 -3.11 7.14
C SER A 422 21.24 -2.02 7.28
N LEU A 423 22.45 -2.37 7.69
CA LEU A 423 23.56 -1.41 7.75
C LEU A 423 24.01 -0.98 6.36
N VAL A 424 24.10 -1.92 5.41
CA VAL A 424 24.40 -1.61 4.00
C VAL A 424 23.35 -0.66 3.44
N GLY A 425 22.06 -1.00 3.50
CA GLY A 425 21.00 -0.14 2.98
C GLY A 425 20.98 1.27 3.60
N LYS A 426 21.27 1.40 4.91
CA LYS A 426 21.39 2.70 5.60
C LYS A 426 22.58 3.52 5.10
N THR A 427 23.76 2.91 5.11
CA THR A 427 24.99 3.61 4.75
C THR A 427 25.01 4.00 3.28
N GLU A 428 24.41 3.18 2.42
CA GLU A 428 24.24 3.49 0.99
C GLU A 428 23.31 4.67 0.77
N SER A 429 22.13 4.68 1.38
CA SER A 429 21.17 5.79 1.23
C SER A 429 21.78 7.13 1.65
N ILE A 430 22.63 7.14 2.68
CA ILE A 430 23.33 8.35 3.13
C ILE A 430 24.45 8.72 2.15
N ARG A 431 25.23 7.74 1.67
CA ARG A 431 26.25 7.97 0.65
C ARG A 431 25.65 8.59 -0.61
N ASP A 432 24.54 8.05 -1.11
CA ASP A 432 23.89 8.55 -2.31
C ASP A 432 23.32 9.95 -2.12
N ALA A 433 22.73 10.23 -0.95
CA ALA A 433 22.31 11.58 -0.61
C ALA A 433 23.48 12.57 -0.65
N LEU A 434 24.65 12.18 -0.13
CA LEU A 434 25.86 13.02 -0.14
C LEU A 434 26.47 13.20 -1.54
N VAL A 435 26.39 12.19 -2.41
CA VAL A 435 26.93 12.23 -3.77
C VAL A 435 26.02 13.01 -4.72
N THR A 436 24.70 12.82 -4.58
CA THR A 436 23.70 13.31 -5.54
C THR A 436 23.20 14.70 -5.18
N LEU A 437 23.17 15.05 -3.89
CA LEU A 437 22.76 16.36 -3.43
C LEU A 437 24.01 17.18 -3.10
N ASP A 438 24.26 18.22 -3.89
CA ASP A 438 25.13 19.30 -3.42
C ASP A 438 24.47 19.88 -2.17
N ILE A 439 25.03 19.62 -0.98
CA ILE A 439 24.43 20.04 0.29
C ILE A 439 24.31 21.56 0.40
N ASN A 440 24.96 22.34 -0.47
CA ASN A 440 24.65 23.77 -0.61
C ASN A 440 23.17 24.02 -1.01
N TYR A 441 22.50 23.06 -1.64
CA TYR A 441 21.06 23.07 -1.88
C TYR A 441 20.25 22.70 -0.63
N LEU A 442 20.82 21.92 0.29
CA LEU A 442 20.24 21.67 1.61
C LEU A 442 20.39 22.87 2.54
N SER A 443 21.31 23.80 2.29
CA SER A 443 21.36 25.11 2.96
C SER A 443 20.41 26.18 2.38
N ILE A 444 19.81 25.93 1.21
CA ILE A 444 18.77 26.80 0.59
C ILE A 444 17.36 26.30 0.94
N VAL A 445 17.25 25.08 1.46
CA VAL A 445 16.04 24.49 2.06
C VAL A 445 16.20 24.33 3.60
N ALA A 446 17.33 24.74 4.16
CA ALA A 446 17.52 24.97 5.60
C ALA A 446 17.28 26.44 5.94
#